data_AF-A0A6J6UZ11-F1
#
_entry.id   AF-A0A6J6UZ11-F1
#
_cell.length_a   1.000
_cell.length_b   1.000
_cell.length_c   1.000
_cell.angle_alpha   90.00
_cell.angle_beta   90.00
_cell.angle_gamma   90.00
#
_symmetry.space_group_name_H-M   'P 1'
#
loop_
_entity.id
_entity.type
_entity.pdbx_description
1 polymer ?
#
loop_
_entity_poly.entity_id
_entity_poly.type
_entity_poly.pdbx_seq_one_letter_code
_entity_poly.pdbx_strand_id
1 'polypeptide(L)'
;MTVGISRSDESLLHVPLVAALLASGSPRDRLTYSTLRALGELNPAVTEVTGYTRYRVEHGEDLENATLVIIDRGGVSVGLGSRVDRDPRLRGTKALVAREQELMVAKGRSDGRLVVILPETKDGVTTGLQLLHVNVADHLPAATARAVLQGYRRRYQALRDAVTETEDVFREDLLAEQSMADLLTVSILSLADRWRS
;
A
#
# COMPACT_ATOMS: atom_id res chain seq x y z
N MET A 1 -24.41 24.08 -7.13
CA MET A 1 -23.25 23.18 -7.05
C MET A 1 -22.76 23.17 -5.61
N THR A 2 -22.87 22.03 -4.95
CA THR A 2 -22.36 21.81 -3.59
C THR A 2 -21.77 20.41 -3.61
N VAL A 3 -20.44 20.31 -3.80
CA VAL A 3 -19.76 19.02 -3.64
C VAL A 3 -19.58 18.84 -2.14
N GLY A 4 -20.56 18.22 -1.49
CA GLY A 4 -20.47 17.84 -0.10
C GLY A 4 -19.41 16.76 0.05
N ILE A 5 -18.21 17.13 0.49
CA ILE A 5 -17.31 16.18 1.15
C ILE A 5 -18.09 15.56 2.32
N SER A 6 -18.19 14.23 2.33
CA SER A 6 -18.85 13.52 3.43
C SER A 6 -18.07 13.77 4.74
N ARG A 7 -18.73 13.83 5.90
CA ARG A 7 -18.03 13.94 7.21
C ARG A 7 -16.98 12.83 7.41
N SER A 8 -17.19 11.68 6.77
CA SER A 8 -16.28 10.54 6.80
C SER A 8 -15.01 10.76 5.96
N ASP A 9 -15.10 11.56 4.90
CA ASP A 9 -13.93 11.95 4.10
C ASP A 9 -13.04 12.92 4.86
N GLU A 10 -13.64 13.84 5.62
CA GLU A 10 -12.92 14.86 6.38
C GLU A 10 -12.10 14.24 7.52
N SER A 11 -12.64 13.24 8.23
CA SER A 11 -11.89 12.55 9.28
C SER A 11 -10.69 11.76 8.75
N LEU A 12 -10.79 11.19 7.53
CA LEU A 12 -9.67 10.49 6.90
C LEU A 12 -8.51 11.41 6.58
N LEU A 13 -8.75 12.69 6.28
CA LEU A 13 -7.68 13.66 5.99
C LEU A 13 -6.79 13.95 7.21
N HIS A 14 -7.31 13.72 8.42
CA HIS A 14 -6.57 13.88 9.66
C HIS A 14 -5.76 12.64 10.06
N VAL A 15 -5.92 11.51 9.35
CA VAL A 15 -5.12 10.32 9.60
C VAL A 15 -3.67 10.58 9.19
N PRO A 16 -2.66 10.35 10.07
CA PRO A 16 -1.28 10.72 9.81
C PRO A 16 -0.71 10.22 8.48
N LEU A 17 -0.97 8.96 8.12
CA LEU A 17 -0.50 8.40 6.86
C LEU A 17 -1.18 9.01 5.63
N VAL A 18 -2.45 9.41 5.74
CA VAL A 18 -3.18 10.14 4.68
C VAL A 18 -2.63 11.56 4.55
N ALA A 19 -2.38 12.24 5.67
CA ALA A 19 -1.76 13.56 5.67
C ALA A 19 -0.37 13.53 5.03
N ALA A 20 0.45 12.50 5.32
CA ALA A 20 1.76 12.30 4.71
C ALA A 20 1.67 12.08 3.19
N LEU A 21 0.69 11.30 2.72
CA LEU A 21 0.41 11.14 1.29
C LEU A 21 0.15 12.49 0.61
N LEU A 22 -0.76 13.30 1.17
CA LEU A 22 -1.10 14.60 0.59
C LEU A 22 0.09 15.58 0.64
N ALA A 23 0.83 15.60 1.74
CA ALA A 23 2.03 16.42 1.89
C ALA A 23 3.13 16.03 0.89
N SER A 24 3.17 14.76 0.46
CA SER A 24 4.08 14.25 -0.57
C SER A 24 3.65 14.56 -2.02
N GLY A 25 2.65 15.42 -2.19
CA GLY A 25 2.28 16.00 -3.47
C GLY A 25 1.17 15.26 -4.24
N SER A 26 0.55 14.23 -3.65
CA SER A 26 -0.58 13.56 -4.30
C SER A 26 -1.85 14.43 -4.29
N PRO A 27 -2.42 14.74 -5.46
CA PRO A 27 -3.59 15.59 -5.57
C PRO A 27 -4.86 14.87 -5.07
N ARG A 28 -5.61 15.54 -4.19
CA ARG A 28 -6.79 14.95 -3.52
C ARG A 28 -7.88 14.47 -4.47
N ASP A 29 -8.04 15.14 -5.62
CA ASP A 29 -9.01 14.79 -6.66
C ASP A 29 -8.58 13.59 -7.51
N ARG A 30 -7.36 13.08 -7.33
CA ARG A 30 -6.87 11.82 -7.94
C ARG A 30 -6.90 10.63 -6.99
N LEU A 31 -7.34 10.82 -5.75
CA LEU A 31 -7.37 9.77 -4.73
C LEU A 31 -8.82 9.34 -4.50
N THR A 32 -9.08 8.07 -4.78
CA THR A 32 -10.40 7.48 -4.51
C THR A 32 -10.64 7.36 -3.01
N TYR A 33 -11.91 7.41 -2.60
CA TYR A 33 -12.28 7.17 -1.20
C TYR A 33 -11.80 5.80 -0.69
N SER A 34 -11.88 4.76 -1.54
CA SER A 34 -11.38 3.42 -1.19
C SER A 34 -9.87 3.42 -0.90
N THR A 35 -9.08 4.17 -1.67
CA THR A 35 -7.63 4.33 -1.43
C THR A 35 -7.37 5.01 -0.09
N LEU A 36 -8.05 6.12 0.19
CA LEU A 36 -7.88 6.86 1.45
C LEU A 36 -8.31 6.03 2.66
N ARG A 37 -9.42 5.31 2.53
CA ARG A 37 -9.90 4.40 3.57
C ARG A 37 -8.89 3.29 3.85
N ALA A 38 -8.45 2.57 2.82
CA ALA A 38 -7.47 1.50 2.98
C ALA A 38 -6.15 2.01 3.58
N LEU A 39 -5.73 3.23 3.23
CA LEU A 39 -4.56 3.87 3.82
C LEU A 39 -4.79 4.21 5.30
N GLY A 40 -6.00 4.65 5.65
CA GLY A 40 -6.39 4.88 7.04
C GLY A 40 -6.34 3.61 7.89
N GLU A 41 -6.81 2.49 7.34
CA GLU A 41 -6.75 1.18 8.02
C GLU A 41 -5.30 0.64 8.13
N LEU A 42 -4.40 1.03 7.22
CA LEU A 42 -2.98 0.71 7.29
C LEU A 42 -2.21 1.56 8.32
N ASN A 43 -2.72 2.74 8.68
CA ASN A 43 -2.03 3.70 9.53
C ASN A 43 -1.49 3.12 10.85
N PRO A 44 -2.22 2.28 11.61
CA PRO A 44 -1.71 1.70 12.86
C PRO A 44 -0.46 0.84 12.71
N ALA A 45 -0.19 0.32 11.50
CA ALA A 45 1.01 -0.45 11.23
C ALA A 45 2.23 0.41 10.87
N VAL A 46 2.03 1.65 10.44
CA VAL A 46 3.13 2.53 10.00
C VAL A 46 3.63 3.36 11.18
N THR A 47 4.91 3.21 11.49
CA THR A 47 5.59 3.99 12.54
C THR A 47 6.15 5.29 12.00
N GLU A 48 6.57 5.32 10.73
CA GLU A 48 7.18 6.49 10.11
C GLU A 48 7.06 6.46 8.59
N VAL A 49 6.87 7.63 7.97
CA VAL A 49 7.06 7.84 6.53
C VAL A 49 8.43 8.49 6.32
N THR A 50 9.38 7.74 5.76
CA THR A 50 10.79 8.15 5.66
C THR A 50 11.13 8.84 4.34
N GLY A 51 10.23 8.81 3.36
CA GLY A 51 10.41 9.47 2.08
C GLY A 51 9.35 9.08 1.07
N TYR A 52 9.46 9.60 -0.14
CA TYR A 52 8.50 9.29 -1.20
C TYR A 52 9.11 9.42 -2.61
N THR A 53 8.48 8.75 -3.57
CA THR A 53 8.67 9.00 -5.01
C THR A 53 7.30 9.15 -5.65
N ARG A 54 7.13 10.23 -6.39
CA ARG A 54 5.93 10.45 -7.19
C ARG A 54 6.24 10.21 -8.66
N TYR A 55 5.42 9.39 -9.29
CA TYR A 55 5.50 9.11 -10.72
C TYR A 55 4.27 9.66 -11.43
N ARG A 56 4.48 10.25 -12.59
CA ARG A 56 3.45 10.37 -13.63
C ARG A 56 3.44 9.09 -14.45
N VAL A 57 2.24 8.61 -14.77
CA VAL A 57 2.04 7.51 -15.72
C VAL A 57 1.70 8.10 -17.07
N GLU A 58 2.56 7.88 -18.06
CA GLU A 58 2.31 8.23 -19.46
C GLU A 58 1.67 7.04 -20.17
N HIS A 59 0.73 7.31 -21.07
CA HIS A 59 -0.07 6.29 -21.78
C HIS A 59 -0.84 5.36 -20.83
N GLY A 60 -1.41 5.92 -19.74
CA GLY A 60 -2.13 5.15 -18.72
C GLY A 60 -3.39 4.43 -19.22
N GLU A 61 -3.94 4.83 -20.36
CA GLU A 61 -5.03 4.18 -21.08
C GLU A 61 -4.63 2.82 -21.67
N ASP A 62 -3.33 2.61 -21.92
CA ASP A 62 -2.75 1.37 -22.40
C ASP A 62 -1.60 0.95 -21.49
N LEU A 63 -1.96 0.27 -20.40
CA LEU A 63 -1.00 -0.13 -19.36
C LEU A 63 0.10 -1.09 -19.87
N GLU A 64 -0.06 -1.75 -21.02
CA GLU A 64 0.99 -2.59 -21.60
C GLU A 64 2.14 -1.74 -22.18
N ASN A 65 1.80 -0.56 -22.71
CA ASN A 65 2.74 0.40 -23.29
C ASN A 65 3.03 1.59 -22.36
N ALA A 66 2.38 1.67 -21.21
CA ALA A 66 2.57 2.74 -20.24
C ALA A 66 4.01 2.85 -19.72
N THR A 67 4.42 4.09 -19.49
CA THR A 67 5.74 4.41 -18.93
C THR A 67 5.63 5.33 -17.72
N LEU A 68 6.70 5.37 -16.93
CA LEU A 68 6.79 6.16 -15.71
C LEU A 68 7.77 7.30 -15.89
N VAL A 69 7.40 8.47 -15.38
CA VAL A 69 8.29 9.63 -15.25
C VAL A 69 8.28 10.04 -13.78
N ILE A 70 9.46 10.13 -13.16
CA ILE A 70 9.55 10.71 -11.81
C ILE A 70 9.27 12.20 -11.90
N ILE A 71 8.30 12.67 -11.13
CA ILE A 71 7.94 14.09 -11.07
C ILE A 71 8.29 14.74 -9.73
N ASP A 72 8.45 13.94 -8.67
CA ASP A 72 8.92 14.44 -7.38
C ASP A 72 9.56 13.33 -6.52
N ARG A 73 10.44 13.69 -5.60
CA ARG A 73 11.05 12.81 -4.59
C ARG A 73 11.34 13.57 -3.31
N GLY A 74 11.21 12.88 -2.18
CA GLY A 74 11.59 13.41 -0.87
C GLY A 74 12.12 12.34 0.09
N GLY A 75 12.79 12.81 1.15
CA GLY A 75 13.36 11.97 2.20
C GLY A 75 14.40 10.99 1.67
N VAL A 76 14.35 9.74 2.16
CA VAL A 76 15.31 8.69 1.77
C VAL A 76 15.37 8.45 0.26
N SER A 77 14.31 8.74 -0.48
CA SER A 77 14.21 8.49 -1.92
C SER A 77 15.16 9.33 -2.77
N VAL A 78 15.56 10.52 -2.29
CA VAL A 78 16.43 11.44 -3.03
C VAL A 78 17.80 10.80 -3.33
N GLY A 79 18.33 10.01 -2.39
CA GLY A 79 19.60 9.31 -2.53
C GLY A 79 19.52 7.94 -3.22
N LEU A 80 18.32 7.48 -3.61
CA LEU A 80 18.12 6.15 -4.19
C LEU A 80 18.08 6.24 -5.72
N GLY A 81 18.84 5.36 -6.38
CA GLY A 81 18.74 5.17 -7.83
C GLY A 81 17.37 4.60 -8.20
N SER A 82 16.72 5.15 -9.23
CA SER A 82 15.46 4.61 -9.72
C SER A 82 15.71 3.76 -10.95
N ARG A 83 15.05 2.59 -11.01
CA ARG A 83 15.03 1.77 -12.23
C ARG A 83 14.47 2.54 -13.43
N VAL A 84 13.52 3.44 -13.18
CA VAL A 84 12.87 4.26 -14.22
C VAL A 84 13.89 5.10 -15.01
N ASP A 85 15.00 5.49 -14.38
CA ASP A 85 16.07 6.25 -15.03
C ASP A 85 16.76 5.43 -16.16
N ARG A 86 16.64 4.09 -16.14
CA ARG A 86 17.20 3.18 -17.15
C ARG A 86 16.14 2.47 -18.00
N ASP A 87 15.01 2.12 -17.39
CA ASP A 87 13.89 1.40 -18.01
C ASP A 87 12.58 2.00 -17.51
N PRO A 88 11.95 2.91 -18.29
CA PRO A 88 10.77 3.64 -17.84
C PRO A 88 9.48 2.82 -17.93
N ARG A 89 9.49 1.61 -18.49
CA ARG A 89 8.28 0.79 -18.67
C ARG A 89 7.61 0.48 -17.33
N LEU A 90 6.28 0.64 -17.29
CA LEU A 90 5.47 0.30 -16.14
C LEU A 90 5.42 -1.22 -15.94
N ARG A 91 6.10 -1.73 -14.92
CA ARG A 91 6.24 -3.19 -14.69
C ARG A 91 6.20 -3.59 -13.23
N GLY A 92 5.96 -4.88 -13.00
CA GLY A 92 5.96 -5.50 -11.67
C GLY A 92 4.87 -4.94 -10.78
N THR A 93 5.16 -4.75 -9.50
CA THR A 93 4.18 -4.29 -8.51
C THR A 93 3.55 -2.94 -8.84
N LYS A 94 4.30 -2.03 -9.48
CA LYS A 94 3.76 -0.73 -9.92
C LYS A 94 2.69 -0.90 -11.00
N ALA A 95 2.91 -1.79 -11.96
CA ALA A 95 1.93 -2.12 -13.00
C ALA A 95 0.68 -2.77 -12.41
N LEU A 96 0.87 -3.66 -11.42
CA LEU A 96 -0.25 -4.27 -10.71
C LEU A 96 -1.11 -3.23 -9.99
N VAL A 97 -0.50 -2.29 -9.25
CA VAL A 97 -1.25 -1.21 -8.58
C VAL A 97 -1.94 -0.29 -9.59
N ALA A 98 -1.30 0.02 -10.70
CA ALA A 98 -1.91 0.84 -11.75
C ALA A 98 -3.12 0.16 -12.39
N ARG A 99 -3.07 -1.16 -12.59
CA ARG A 99 -4.16 -1.94 -13.19
C ARG A 99 -5.33 -2.17 -12.23
N GLU A 100 -5.04 -2.62 -11.02
CA GLU A 100 -6.09 -2.93 -10.03
C GLU A 100 -6.66 -1.67 -9.36
N GLN A 101 -5.96 -0.54 -9.48
CA GLN A 101 -6.29 0.72 -8.79
C GLN A 101 -6.50 0.53 -7.28
N GLU A 102 -5.75 -0.40 -6.71
CA GLU A 102 -5.76 -0.76 -5.30
C GLU A 102 -4.33 -0.64 -4.77
N LEU A 103 -4.19 0.07 -3.65
CA LEU A 103 -2.89 0.25 -3.01
C LEU A 103 -2.23 -1.09 -2.64
N MET A 104 -0.91 -1.08 -2.53
CA MET A 104 -0.15 -2.26 -2.12
C MET A 104 1.07 -1.88 -1.29
N VAL A 105 1.27 -2.59 -0.17
CA VAL A 105 2.53 -2.60 0.55
C VAL A 105 3.46 -3.61 -0.11
N ALA A 106 4.69 -3.20 -0.41
CA ALA A 106 5.67 -4.04 -1.07
C ALA A 106 7.04 -3.87 -0.42
N LYS A 107 7.83 -4.95 -0.46
CA LYS A 107 9.24 -4.93 -0.06
C LYS A 107 10.12 -4.73 -1.29
N GLY A 108 10.98 -3.73 -1.26
CA GLY A 108 11.97 -3.48 -2.31
C GLY A 108 12.91 -4.66 -2.47
N ARG A 109 13.00 -5.24 -3.66
CA ARG A 109 13.87 -6.42 -3.91
C ARG A 109 15.35 -6.09 -3.76
N SER A 110 15.75 -4.86 -4.07
CA SER A 110 17.15 -4.43 -4.07
C SER A 110 17.65 -3.97 -2.70
N ASP A 111 16.77 -3.42 -1.86
CA ASP A 111 17.15 -2.74 -0.63
C ASP A 111 16.35 -3.16 0.60
N GLY A 112 15.40 -4.08 0.46
CA GLY A 112 14.60 -4.64 1.55
C GLY A 112 13.62 -3.65 2.20
N ARG A 113 13.54 -2.40 1.72
CA ARG A 113 12.72 -1.35 2.32
C ARG A 113 11.24 -1.57 2.01
N LEU A 114 10.37 -1.23 2.94
CA LEU A 114 8.93 -1.26 2.70
C LEU A 114 8.48 0.03 2.02
N VAL A 115 7.60 -0.13 1.05
CA VAL A 115 6.92 0.96 0.37
C VAL A 115 5.43 0.71 0.32
N VAL A 116 4.63 1.76 0.51
CA VAL A 116 3.21 1.77 0.15
C VAL A 116 3.11 2.39 -1.24
N ILE A 117 2.59 1.64 -2.21
CA ILE A 117 2.36 2.07 -3.59
C ILE A 117 0.88 2.41 -3.72
N LEU A 118 0.55 3.63 -4.14
CA LEU A 118 -0.81 4.13 -4.28
C LEU A 118 -1.08 4.61 -5.70
N PRO A 119 -2.27 4.34 -6.27
CA PRO A 119 -2.66 4.87 -7.56
C PRO A 119 -3.25 6.28 -7.46
N GLU A 120 -2.88 7.14 -8.40
CA GLU A 120 -3.55 8.42 -8.66
C GLU A 120 -4.38 8.27 -9.94
N THR A 121 -5.71 8.31 -9.82
CA THR A 121 -6.62 7.98 -10.93
C THR A 121 -7.45 9.18 -11.39
N LYS A 122 -7.80 9.18 -12.68
CA LYS A 122 -8.70 10.15 -13.30
C LYS A 122 -9.56 9.40 -14.30
N ASP A 123 -10.89 9.53 -14.20
CA ASP A 123 -11.84 8.95 -15.15
C ASP A 123 -11.61 7.44 -15.41
N GLY A 124 -11.22 6.70 -14.37
CA GLY A 124 -10.90 5.27 -14.46
C GLY A 124 -9.51 4.94 -15.00
N VAL A 125 -8.70 5.93 -15.38
CA VAL A 125 -7.33 5.77 -15.86
C VAL A 125 -6.33 6.09 -14.74
N THR A 126 -5.29 5.27 -14.59
CA THR A 126 -4.19 5.58 -13.66
C THR A 126 -3.24 6.58 -14.30
N THR A 127 -3.20 7.79 -13.74
CA THR A 127 -2.42 8.94 -14.23
C THR A 127 -1.14 9.19 -13.43
N GLY A 128 -1.04 8.58 -12.25
CA GLY A 128 0.14 8.68 -11.40
C GLY A 128 0.25 7.51 -10.44
N LEU A 129 1.43 7.36 -9.86
CA LEU A 129 1.69 6.45 -8.75
C LEU A 129 2.46 7.19 -7.67
N GLN A 130 1.99 7.11 -6.43
CA GLN A 130 2.74 7.56 -5.27
C GLN A 130 3.38 6.37 -4.57
N LEU A 131 4.67 6.47 -4.26
CA LEU A 131 5.38 5.55 -3.39
C LEU A 131 5.74 6.26 -2.10
N LEU A 132 5.25 5.77 -0.97
CA LEU A 132 5.71 6.19 0.35
C LEU A 132 6.69 5.15 0.89
N HIS A 133 7.92 5.55 1.19
CA HIS A 133 8.84 4.74 1.96
C HIS A 133 8.42 4.78 3.43
N VAL A 134 8.23 3.60 4.03
CA VAL A 134 7.68 3.49 5.38
C VAL A 134 8.49 2.57 6.27
N ASN A 135 8.58 2.92 7.53
CA ASN A 135 8.86 1.98 8.61
C ASN A 135 7.53 1.49 9.17
N VAL A 136 7.48 0.21 9.52
CA VAL A 136 6.31 -0.40 10.16
C VAL A 136 6.69 -0.88 11.55
N ALA A 137 5.70 -1.05 12.43
CA ALA A 137 5.92 -1.68 13.72
C ALA A 137 6.45 -3.11 13.51
N ASP A 138 7.39 -3.56 14.33
CA ASP A 138 7.91 -4.92 14.22
C ASP A 138 6.79 -5.94 14.45
N HIS A 139 6.00 -5.73 15.51
CA HIS A 139 4.84 -6.52 15.89
C HIS A 139 3.73 -5.61 16.41
N LEU A 140 2.49 -6.09 16.35
CA LEU A 140 1.33 -5.41 16.90
C LEU A 140 0.51 -6.39 17.76
N PRO A 141 -0.29 -5.90 18.72
CA PRO A 141 -1.29 -6.73 19.36
C PRO A 141 -2.19 -7.40 18.31
N ALA A 142 -2.57 -8.67 18.53
CA ALA A 142 -3.31 -9.47 17.57
C ALA A 142 -4.59 -8.78 17.05
N ALA A 143 -5.32 -8.09 17.93
CA ALA A 143 -6.51 -7.34 17.56
C ALA A 143 -6.21 -6.18 16.59
N THR A 144 -5.10 -5.46 16.80
CA THR A 144 -4.67 -4.37 15.92
C THR A 144 -4.16 -4.91 14.58
N ALA A 145 -3.33 -5.97 14.60
CA ALA A 145 -2.87 -6.63 13.39
C ALA A 145 -4.05 -7.15 12.54
N ARG A 146 -5.05 -7.78 13.19
CA ARG A 146 -6.30 -8.20 12.55
C ARG A 146 -7.01 -7.03 11.87
N ALA A 147 -7.22 -5.91 12.56
CA ALA A 147 -7.90 -4.76 12.00
C ALA A 147 -7.18 -4.21 10.76
N VAL A 148 -5.85 -4.06 10.83
CA VAL A 148 -5.01 -3.64 9.70
C VAL A 148 -5.19 -4.59 8.51
N LEU A 149 -5.12 -5.91 8.73
CA LEU A 149 -5.26 -6.91 7.68
C LEU A 149 -6.68 -7.03 7.10
N GLN A 150 -7.71 -6.68 7.87
CA GLN A 150 -9.08 -6.61 7.37
C GLN A 150 -9.26 -5.42 6.41
N GLY A 151 -8.71 -4.26 6.76
CA GLY A 151 -8.76 -3.06 5.95
C GLY A 151 -7.80 -3.05 4.77
N TYR A 152 -6.74 -3.87 4.81
CA TYR A 152 -5.77 -4.02 3.74
C TYR A 152 -6.03 -5.27 2.89
N ARG A 153 -6.53 -5.07 1.66
CA ARG A 153 -6.70 -6.11 0.62
C ARG A 153 -7.39 -7.40 1.09
N ARG A 154 -8.31 -7.30 2.05
CA ARG A 154 -9.03 -8.43 2.67
C ARG A 154 -8.11 -9.55 3.17
N ARG A 155 -6.88 -9.18 3.55
CA ARG A 155 -5.80 -10.13 3.76
C ARG A 155 -6.01 -11.00 4.99
N TYR A 156 -6.71 -10.49 6.00
CA TYR A 156 -7.14 -11.26 7.17
C TYR A 156 -8.03 -12.44 6.77
N GLN A 157 -9.06 -12.19 5.95
CA GLN A 157 -10.00 -13.22 5.53
C GLN A 157 -9.29 -14.27 4.67
N ALA A 158 -8.46 -13.84 3.72
CA ALA A 158 -7.68 -14.75 2.88
C ALA A 158 -6.71 -15.64 3.69
N LEU A 159 -6.04 -15.07 4.71
CA LEU A 159 -5.17 -15.84 5.59
C LEU A 159 -5.96 -16.85 6.43
N ARG A 160 -7.07 -16.42 7.04
CA ARG A 160 -7.94 -17.29 7.82
C ARG A 160 -8.42 -18.46 6.97
N ASP A 161 -8.94 -18.19 5.78
CA ASP A 161 -9.47 -19.22 4.88
C ASP A 161 -8.39 -20.24 4.49
N ALA A 162 -7.18 -19.76 4.16
CA ALA A 162 -6.05 -20.62 3.83
C ALA A 162 -5.55 -21.47 5.01
N VAL A 163 -5.59 -20.95 6.24
CA VAL A 163 -5.23 -21.73 7.44
C VAL A 163 -6.30 -22.77 7.73
N THR A 164 -7.59 -22.40 7.67
CA THR A 164 -8.70 -23.32 7.94
C THR A 164 -8.91 -24.38 6.86
N GLU A 165 -8.12 -24.33 5.78
CA GLU A 165 -8.03 -25.41 4.80
C GLU A 165 -7.30 -26.63 5.36
N THR A 166 -6.32 -26.43 6.26
CA THR A 166 -5.52 -27.54 6.85
C THR A 166 -5.64 -27.65 8.36
N GLU A 167 -5.89 -26.55 9.08
CA GLU A 167 -5.99 -26.52 10.54
C GLU A 167 -7.45 -26.38 10.99
N ASP A 168 -7.82 -27.05 12.10
CA ASP A 168 -9.20 -26.99 12.64
C ASP A 168 -9.62 -25.59 13.11
N VAL A 169 -8.66 -24.77 13.56
CA VAL A 169 -8.91 -23.44 14.12
C VAL A 169 -7.88 -22.42 13.64
N PHE A 170 -8.35 -21.20 13.39
CA PHE A 170 -7.46 -20.06 13.17
C PHE A 170 -7.04 -19.47 14.52
N ARG A 171 -5.79 -19.75 14.94
CA ARG A 171 -5.16 -19.15 16.12
C ARG A 171 -4.89 -17.66 15.89
N GLU A 172 -5.86 -16.80 16.23
CA GLU A 172 -5.73 -15.34 16.05
C GLU A 172 -4.57 -14.74 16.86
N ASP A 173 -4.24 -15.33 18.00
CA ASP A 173 -3.14 -14.89 18.88
C ASP A 173 -1.77 -14.93 18.18
N LEU A 174 -1.55 -15.87 17.26
CA LEU A 174 -0.31 -15.97 16.49
C LEU A 174 -0.07 -14.75 15.60
N LEU A 175 -1.08 -13.92 15.30
CA LEU A 175 -0.89 -12.66 14.60
C LEU A 175 0.05 -11.71 15.35
N ALA A 176 0.06 -11.75 16.69
CA ALA A 176 0.95 -10.92 17.49
C ALA A 176 2.41 -11.37 17.45
N GLU A 177 2.66 -12.63 17.07
CA GLU A 177 3.99 -13.23 16.97
C GLU A 177 4.59 -13.05 15.57
N GLN A 178 3.80 -12.61 14.59
CA GLN A 178 4.29 -12.39 13.23
C GLN A 178 4.80 -10.96 13.04
N SER A 179 5.88 -10.84 12.28
CA SER A 179 6.35 -9.55 11.80
C SER A 179 5.25 -8.84 10.99
N MET A 180 4.99 -7.57 11.28
CA MET A 180 4.02 -6.78 10.51
C MET A 180 4.44 -6.64 9.05
N ALA A 181 5.75 -6.58 8.77
CA ALA A 181 6.28 -6.56 7.42
C ALA A 181 5.89 -7.83 6.64
N ASP A 182 6.02 -8.99 7.26
CA ASP A 182 5.65 -10.28 6.66
C ASP A 182 4.15 -10.38 6.51
N LEU A 183 3.41 -10.02 7.55
CA LEU A 183 1.95 -9.95 7.55
C LEU A 183 1.43 -9.04 6.44
N LEU A 184 2.15 -8.03 5.95
CA LEU A 184 1.71 -7.17 4.84
C LEU A 184 2.20 -7.62 3.46
N THR A 185 3.30 -8.39 3.37
CA THR A 185 4.01 -8.59 2.09
C THR A 185 4.25 -10.04 1.67
N VAL A 186 4.29 -11.01 2.59
CA VAL A 186 4.48 -12.43 2.24
C VAL A 186 3.24 -12.98 1.54
N SER A 187 3.36 -14.04 0.73
CA SER A 187 2.17 -14.64 0.11
C SER A 187 1.21 -15.20 1.17
N ILE A 188 -0.10 -15.24 0.89
CA ILE A 188 -1.08 -15.79 1.85
C ILE A 188 -0.74 -17.24 2.19
N LEU A 189 -0.41 -18.07 1.20
CA LEU A 189 -0.09 -19.49 1.41
C LEU A 189 1.17 -19.66 2.26
N SER A 190 2.23 -18.90 1.99
CA SER A 190 3.46 -18.96 2.79
C SER A 190 3.30 -18.41 4.21
N LEU A 191 2.34 -17.51 4.44
CA LEU A 191 1.97 -17.11 5.80
C LEU A 191 1.14 -18.19 6.50
N ALA A 192 0.19 -18.81 5.80
CA ALA A 192 -0.64 -19.87 6.34
C ALA A 192 0.19 -21.08 6.80
N ASP A 193 1.29 -21.39 6.11
CA ASP A 193 2.25 -22.43 6.52
C ASP A 193 2.82 -22.20 7.95
N ARG A 194 2.82 -20.95 8.46
CA ARG A 194 3.31 -20.60 9.81
C ARG A 194 2.29 -20.89 10.91
N TRP A 195 1.05 -21.21 10.55
CA TRP A 195 -0.01 -21.65 11.47
C TRP A 195 -0.05 -23.16 11.64
N ARG A 196 0.75 -23.91 10.87
CA ARG A 196 0.85 -25.36 11.02
C ARG A 196 1.53 -25.71 12.34
N SER A 197 0.96 -26.68 13.04
CA SER A 197 1.54 -27.30 14.24
C SER A 197 2.22 -28.63 13.96
#